data_AF-A0A848QGN6-F1
#
_entry.id   AF-A0A848QGN6-F1
#
_cell.length_a   1.000
_cell.length_b   1.000
_cell.length_c   1.000
_cell.angle_alpha   90.00
_cell.angle_beta   90.00
_cell.angle_gamma   90.00
#
_symmetry.space_group_name_H-M   'P 1'
#
loop_
_entity.id
_entity.type
_entity.pdbx_description
1 polymer ?
#
loop_
_entity_poly.entity_id
_entity_poly.type
_entity_poly.pdbx_seq_one_letter_code
_entity_poly.pdbx_strand_id
1 'polypeptide(L)' 'MSKIEDLRTKTDDQLDTDLTDLKKEQFNLRFQAATNQLERPARIKEVRRSIAQIKTLQSERSAAAKA' A
#
# COMPACT_ATOMS: atom_id res chain seq x y z
N MET A 1 -3.65 -9.26 5.11
CA MET A 1 -2.84 -8.23 5.79
C MET A 1 -1.40 -8.66 5.68
N SER A 2 -0.56 -7.96 4.91
CA SER A 2 0.89 -8.19 4.99
C SER A 2 1.34 -7.82 6.40
N LYS A 3 2.14 -8.67 7.05
CA LYS A 3 2.70 -8.29 8.35
C LYS A 3 3.68 -7.16 8.11
N ILE A 4 3.70 -6.16 8.99
CA ILE A 4 4.62 -5.02 8.89
C ILE A 4 6.07 -5.49 8.81
N GLU A 5 6.39 -6.61 9.47
CA GLU A 5 7.70 -7.26 9.40
C GLU A 5 8.10 -7.61 7.96
N ASP A 6 7.18 -8.10 7.14
CA ASP A 6 7.45 -8.44 5.73
C ASP A 6 7.75 -7.20 4.87
N LEU A 7 7.25 -6.03 5.28
CA LEU A 7 7.53 -4.75 4.61
C LEU A 7 8.89 -4.18 5.03
N ARG A 8 9.32 -4.45 6.27
CA ARG A 8 10.63 -3.99 6.78
C ARG A 8 11.80 -4.69 6.11
N THR A 9 11.63 -5.95 5.70
CA THR A 9 12.66 -6.72 4.99
C THR A 9 12.85 -6.30 3.53
N LYS A 10 11.93 -5.51 2.96
CA LYS A 10 12.00 -5.07 1.56
C LYS A 10 12.95 -3.90 1.37
N THR A 11 13.56 -3.82 0.21
CA THR A 11 14.35 -2.65 -0.21
C THR A 11 13.44 -1.46 -0.54
N ASP A 12 13.99 -0.25 -0.59
CA ASP A 12 13.22 0.95 -0.94
C ASP A 12 12.59 0.85 -2.35
N ASP A 13 13.34 0.33 -3.33
CA ASP A 13 12.84 0.11 -4.70
C ASP A 13 11.66 -0.89 -4.75
N GLN A 14 11.72 -1.95 -3.94
CA GLN A 14 10.64 -2.92 -3.82
C GLN A 14 9.40 -2.28 -3.18
N LEU A 15 9.59 -1.43 -2.17
CA LEU A 15 8.49 -0.70 -1.53
C LEU A 15 7.83 0.30 -2.50
N ASP A 16 8.60 0.97 -3.36
CA ASP A 16 8.06 1.88 -4.37
C ASP A 16 7.29 1.14 -5.49
N THR A 17 7.78 -0.03 -5.87
CA THR A 17 7.09 -0.92 -6.81
C THR A 17 5.75 -1.36 -6.23
N ASP A 18 5.75 -1.90 -5.01
CA ASP A 18 4.53 -2.32 -4.30
C ASP A 18 3.55 -1.16 -4.10
N LEU A 19 4.04 0.03 -3.76
CA LEU A 19 3.23 1.23 -3.60
C LEU A 19 2.52 1.59 -4.91
N THR A 20 3.22 1.49 -6.03
CA THR A 20 2.68 1.79 -7.36
C THR A 20 1.59 0.81 -7.75
N ASP A 21 1.79 -0.48 -7.50
CA ASP A 21 0.81 -1.51 -7.82
C ASP A 21 -0.42 -1.45 -6.91
N LEU A 22 -0.24 -1.18 -5.62
CA LEU A 22 -1.35 -0.94 -4.70
C LEU A 22 -2.18 0.30 -5.08
N LYS A 23 -1.55 1.34 -5.64
CA LYS A 23 -2.28 2.52 -6.16
C LYS A 23 -3.10 2.18 -7.40
N LYS A 24 -2.56 1.37 -8.33
CA LYS A 24 -3.33 0.87 -9.48
C LYS A 24 -4.51 0.02 -9.03
N GLU A 25 -4.29 -0.88 -8.07
CA GLU A 25 -5.35 -1.70 -7.48
C GLU A 25 -6.42 -0.81 -6.82
N GLN A 26 -6.02 0.19 -6.04
CA GLN A 26 -6.94 1.14 -5.43
C GLN A 26 -7.81 1.86 -6.47
N PHE A 27 -7.22 2.30 -7.58
CA PHE A 27 -7.96 2.92 -8.68
C PHE A 27 -8.99 1.96 -9.28
N ASN A 28 -8.58 0.73 -9.57
CA ASN A 28 -9.47 -0.30 -10.11
C ASN A 28 -10.62 -0.61 -9.15
N LEU A 29 -10.35 -0.73 -7.85
CA LEU A 29 -11.39 -0.96 -6.84
C LEU A 29 -12.37 0.21 -6.73
N ARG A 30 -11.89 1.46 -6.88
CA ARG A 30 -12.78 2.65 -6.92
C ARG A 30 -13.64 2.65 -8.18
N PHE A 31 -13.09 2.23 -9.32
CA PHE A 31 -13.83 2.10 -10.55
C PHE A 31 -14.91 1.01 -10.44
N GLN A 32 -14.57 -0.18 -9.94
CA GLN A 32 -15.51 -1.28 -9.68
C GLN A 32 -16.62 -0.89 -8.69
N ALA A 33 -16.28 -0.10 -7.66
CA ALA A 33 -17.26 0.43 -6.72
C ALA A 33 -18.26 1.37 -7.40
N ALA A 34 -17.80 2.21 -8.33
CA ALA A 34 -18.66 3.13 -9.08
C ALA A 34 -19.57 2.40 -10.10
N THR A 35 -19.11 1.28 -10.67
CA THR A 35 -19.90 0.45 -11.61
C THR A 35 -20.77 -0.60 -10.93
N ASN A 36 -20.81 -0.64 -9.59
CA ASN A 36 -21.50 -1.68 -8.80
C ASN A 36 -21.03 -3.12 -9.09
N GLN A 37 -19.77 -3.30 -9.52
CA GLN A 37 -19.16 -4.60 -9.81
C GLN A 37 -18.19 -5.06 -8.71
N LEU A 38 -18.26 -4.42 -7.54
CA LEU A 38 -17.32 -4.68 -6.45
C LEU A 38 -17.74 -5.90 -5.61
N GLU A 39 -17.05 -7.01 -5.81
CA GLU A 39 -17.31 -8.26 -5.07
C GLU A 39 -16.73 -8.27 -3.65
N ARG A 40 -15.63 -7.55 -3.41
CA ARG A 40 -14.88 -7.59 -2.12
C ARG A 40 -14.64 -6.20 -1.52
N PRO A 41 -15.65 -5.57 -0.89
CA PRO A 41 -15.51 -4.22 -0.30
C PRO A 41 -14.42 -4.10 0.77
N ALA A 42 -14.17 -5.17 1.52
CA ALA A 42 -13.10 -5.22 2.53
C ALA A 42 -11.72 -4.93 1.92
N ARG A 43 -11.49 -5.28 0.64
CA ARG A 43 -10.22 -5.10 -0.04
C ARG A 43 -9.81 -3.64 -0.15
N ILE A 44 -10.77 -2.71 -0.32
CA ILE A 44 -10.50 -1.26 -0.34
C ILE A 44 -9.78 -0.83 0.94
N LYS A 45 -10.28 -1.29 2.09
CA LYS A 45 -9.70 -0.96 3.41
C LYS A 45 -8.31 -1.56 3.58
N GLU A 46 -8.11 -2.79 3.10
CA GLU A 46 -6.80 -3.47 3.13
C GLU A 46 -5.76 -2.76 2.28
N VAL A 47 -6.10 -2.43 1.03
CA VAL A 47 -5.21 -1.70 0.11
C VAL A 47 -4.83 -0.34 0.68
N ARG A 48 -5.82 0.42 1.19
CA ARG A 48 -5.56 1.71 1.85
C ARG A 48 -4.61 1.59 3.04
N ARG A 49 -4.78 0.55 3.88
CA ARG A 49 -3.89 0.30 5.03
C ARG A 49 -2.49 -0.09 4.58
N SER A 50 -2.36 -0.92 3.55
CA SER A 50 -1.07 -1.35 3.02
C SER A 50 -0.27 -0.17 2.46
N ILE A 51 -0.94 0.72 1.70
CA ILE A 51 -0.32 1.97 1.23
C ILE A 51 0.15 2.84 2.39
N ALA A 52 -0.66 2.99 3.44
CA ALA A 52 -0.30 3.79 4.61
C ALA A 52 0.93 3.21 5.32
N GLN A 53 0.99 1.88 5.51
CA GLN A 53 2.13 1.21 6.14
C GLN A 53 3.43 1.43 5.36
N ILE A 54 3.40 1.27 4.02
CA ILE A 54 4.59 1.50 3.18
C ILE A 54 5.07 2.95 3.32
N LYS A 55 4.15 3.93 3.23
CA LYS A 55 4.51 5.35 3.38
C LYS A 55 5.07 5.68 4.76
N THR A 56 4.52 5.10 5.82
CA THR A 56 5.04 5.27 7.17
C THR A 56 6.47 4.76 7.25
N LEU A 57 6.74 3.57 6.72
CA LEU A 57 8.07 2.95 6.73
C LEU A 57 9.09 3.76 5.91
N GLN A 58 8.69 4.27 4.74
CA GLN A 58 9.51 5.21 3.96
C GLN A 58 9.83 6.50 4.73
N SER A 59 8.85 7.04 5.46
CA SER A 59 9.05 8.21 6.32
C SER A 59 10.00 7.92 7.49
N GLU A 60 9.86 6.75 8.14
CA GLU A 60 10.76 6.29 9.20
C GLU A 60 12.20 6.18 8.70
N ARG A 61 12.42 5.55 7.54
CA ARG A 61 13.75 5.45 6.90
C ARG A 61 14.31 6.82 6.54
N SER A 62 13.50 7.71 5.98
CA SER A 62 13.93 9.08 5.65
C SER A 62 14.31 9.90 6.88
N ALA A 63 13.58 9.73 8.00
CA ALA A 63 13.89 10.40 9.25
C ALA A 63 15.18 9.86 9.87
N ALA A 64 15.40 8.54 9.83
CA ALA A 64 16.63 7.91 10.32
C ALA A 64 17.87 8.32 9.50
N ALA A 65 17.74 8.46 8.18
CA ALA A 65 18.85 8.89 7.31
C ALA A 65 19.24 10.38 7.48
N LYS A 66 18.38 11.18 8.10
CA LYS A 66 18.62 12.62 8.36
C LYS A 66 19.21 12.90 9.75
N ALA A 67 19.21 11.90 10.64
CA ALA A 67 19.76 11.97 11.98
C ALA A 67 21.23 11.53 11.97
#